data_AF-A0A3C0ZRV7-F1
#
_entry.id   AF-A0A3C0ZRV7-F1
#
_cell.length_a   1.000
_cell.length_b   1.000
_cell.length_c   1.000
_cell.angle_alpha   90.00
_cell.angle_beta   90.00
_cell.angle_gamma   90.00
#
_symmetry.space_group_name_H-M   'P 1'
#
loop_
_entity.id
_entity.type
_entity.pdbx_description
1 polymer ?
#
loop_
_entity_poly.entity_id
_entity_poly.type
_entity_poly.pdbx_seq_one_letter_code
_entity_poly.pdbx_strand_id
1 'polypeptide(L)'
;MKLTYEGLKDRTVWAAAGIDLPDYDPEAVSLRTREHPVWVHLGIGNIFRFFLGGIADRLLRENLTDRGITCVETFDYEIVDRIYQPFDNLALAVTLYKDGSQKRRVLGSLSEALALRPGDK
;
A
#
# COMPACT_ATOMS: atom_id res chain seq x y z
N MET A 1 -7.36 -6.07 -15.75
CA MET A 1 -6.38 -5.62 -14.75
C MET A 1 -7.14 -5.09 -13.53
N LYS A 2 -7.08 -5.78 -12.40
CA LYS A 2 -7.69 -5.36 -11.12
C LYS A 2 -6.58 -5.24 -10.09
N LEU A 3 -6.53 -4.15 -9.33
CA LEU A 3 -5.51 -3.94 -8.30
C LEU A 3 -5.89 -4.73 -7.03
N THR A 4 -5.53 -6.00 -7.01
CA THR A 4 -5.73 -6.94 -5.89
C THR A 4 -4.57 -7.94 -5.91
N TYR A 5 -4.30 -8.66 -4.82
CA TYR A 5 -3.28 -9.71 -4.78
C TYR A 5 -3.44 -10.72 -5.92
N GLU A 6 -4.68 -11.19 -6.14
CA GLU A 6 -5.00 -12.07 -7.27
C GLU A 6 -4.70 -11.40 -8.62
N GLY A 7 -5.04 -10.13 -8.77
CA GLY A 7 -4.82 -9.38 -10.00
C GLY A 7 -3.34 -9.10 -10.29
N LEU A 8 -2.46 -9.17 -9.30
CA LEU A 8 -1.00 -9.04 -9.47
C LEU A 8 -0.36 -10.32 -10.04
N LYS A 9 -1.03 -11.49 -10.00
CA LYS A 9 -0.49 -12.76 -10.48
C LYS A 9 -0.24 -12.76 -11.99
N ASP A 10 -1.13 -12.12 -12.76
CA ASP A 10 -0.89 -11.89 -14.19
C ASP A 10 0.01 -10.67 -14.38
N ARG A 11 1.32 -10.87 -14.23
CA ARG A 11 2.32 -9.80 -14.35
C ARG A 11 2.40 -9.19 -15.77
N THR A 12 1.94 -9.92 -16.79
CA THR A 12 2.10 -9.52 -18.19
C THR A 12 1.29 -8.26 -18.52
N VAL A 13 0.06 -8.17 -18.02
CA VAL A 13 -0.81 -7.01 -18.26
C VAL A 13 -0.25 -5.74 -17.61
N TRP A 14 0.38 -5.85 -16.43
CA TRP A 14 0.97 -4.72 -15.72
C TRP A 14 2.24 -4.21 -16.40
N ALA A 15 3.11 -5.13 -16.83
CA ALA A 15 4.30 -4.81 -17.60
C ALA A 15 3.94 -4.12 -18.93
N ALA A 16 2.92 -4.61 -19.64
CA ALA A 16 2.42 -3.99 -20.87
C ALA A 16 1.87 -2.57 -20.64
N ALA A 17 1.35 -2.28 -19.45
CA ALA A 17 0.89 -0.95 -19.05
C ALA A 17 2.00 -0.04 -18.49
N GLY A 18 3.26 -0.52 -18.42
CA GLY A 18 4.39 0.22 -17.84
C GLY A 18 4.24 0.47 -16.34
N ILE A 19 3.61 -0.46 -15.61
CA ILE A 19 3.41 -0.38 -14.16
C ILE A 19 4.33 -1.38 -13.47
N ASP A 20 5.25 -0.89 -12.65
CA ASP A 20 6.12 -1.73 -11.84
C ASP A 20 5.33 -2.41 -10.71
N LEU A 21 5.57 -3.69 -10.47
CA LEU A 21 4.97 -4.42 -9.37
C LEU A 21 5.95 -4.56 -8.18
N PRO A 22 5.45 -4.86 -6.96
CA PRO A 22 6.29 -5.31 -5.86
C PRO A 22 7.21 -6.46 -6.28
N ASP A 23 8.46 -6.40 -5.82
CA ASP A 23 9.46 -7.47 -5.99
C ASP A 23 9.45 -8.45 -4.81
N TYR A 24 8.54 -8.21 -3.86
CA TYR A 24 8.24 -9.02 -2.67
C TYR A 24 6.78 -9.46 -2.72
N ASP A 25 6.41 -10.41 -1.85
CA ASP A 25 5.03 -10.87 -1.71
C ASP A 25 4.25 -9.92 -0.75
N PRO A 26 3.35 -9.07 -1.27
CA PRO A 26 2.61 -8.13 -0.43
C PRO A 26 1.58 -8.81 0.48
N GLU A 27 1.05 -9.98 0.09
CA GLU A 27 0.09 -10.73 0.91
C GLU A 27 0.82 -11.34 2.13
N ALA A 28 2.00 -11.92 1.92
CA ALA A 28 2.83 -12.44 3.00
C ALA A 28 3.37 -11.31 3.92
N VAL A 29 3.69 -10.14 3.38
CA VAL A 29 4.05 -8.96 4.20
C VAL A 29 2.85 -8.48 5.01
N SER A 30 1.66 -8.43 4.41
CA SER A 30 0.43 -8.05 5.09
C SER A 30 0.14 -8.97 6.28
N LEU A 31 0.14 -10.29 6.07
CA LEU A 31 -0.08 -11.27 7.13
C LEU A 31 0.88 -11.08 8.31
N ARG A 32 2.17 -11.02 8.01
CA ARG A 32 3.22 -10.85 9.02
C ARG A 32 3.10 -9.54 9.79
N THR A 33 2.69 -8.46 9.12
CA THR A 33 2.45 -7.15 9.74
C THR A 33 1.29 -7.20 10.71
N ARG A 34 0.21 -7.91 10.37
CA ARG A 34 -0.95 -8.08 11.25
C ARG A 34 -0.65 -8.93 12.48
N GLU A 35 0.16 -9.97 12.32
CA GLU A 35 0.59 -10.83 13.43
C GLU A 35 1.55 -10.10 14.39
N HIS A 36 2.50 -9.34 13.84
CA HIS A 36 3.55 -8.65 14.59
C HIS A 36 3.82 -7.25 14.02
N PRO A 37 2.96 -6.26 14.33
CA PRO A 37 3.10 -4.91 13.80
C PRO A 37 4.31 -4.20 14.41
N VAL A 38 5.12 -3.56 13.56
CA VAL A 38 6.30 -2.79 13.96
C VAL A 38 6.18 -1.29 13.66
N TRP A 39 5.27 -0.92 12.75
CA TRP A 39 5.02 0.46 12.35
C TRP A 39 3.52 0.71 12.20
N VAL A 40 2.98 1.53 13.11
CA VAL A 40 1.62 2.05 13.03
C VAL A 40 1.68 3.52 12.60
N HIS A 41 0.84 3.92 11.64
CA HIS A 41 0.71 5.32 11.22
C HIS A 41 -0.72 5.83 11.39
N LEU A 42 -0.88 6.95 12.08
CA LEU A 42 -2.18 7.62 12.25
C LEU A 42 -2.30 8.77 11.24
N GLY A 43 -3.38 8.76 10.45
CA GLY A 43 -3.65 9.74 9.41
C GLY A 43 -3.17 9.28 8.03
N ILE A 44 -4.04 8.63 7.26
CA ILE A 44 -3.63 7.82 6.09
C ILE A 44 -3.96 8.50 4.75
N GLY A 45 -3.73 9.81 4.73
CA GLY A 45 -3.97 10.69 3.58
C GLY A 45 -2.96 10.53 2.42
N ASN A 46 -3.05 11.43 1.43
CA ASN A 46 -2.25 11.33 0.20
C ASN A 46 -0.74 11.42 0.46
N ILE A 47 -0.28 12.36 1.30
CA ILE A 47 1.17 12.53 1.60
C ILE A 47 1.72 11.26 2.23
N PHE A 48 1.00 10.66 3.19
CA PHE A 48 1.35 9.38 3.80
C PHE A 48 1.51 8.29 2.73
N ARG A 49 0.46 8.06 1.91
CA ARG A 49 0.44 6.97 0.92
C ARG A 49 1.62 7.01 -0.04
N PHE A 50 1.98 8.19 -0.54
CA PHE A 50 3.05 8.30 -1.53
C PHE A 50 4.44 8.43 -0.91
N PHE A 51 4.59 9.22 0.16
CA PHE A 51 5.91 9.48 0.74
C PHE A 51 6.31 8.37 1.71
N LEU A 52 5.59 8.21 2.82
CA LEU A 52 5.91 7.20 3.85
C LEU A 52 5.62 5.78 3.36
N GLY A 53 4.50 5.58 2.65
CA GLY A 53 4.19 4.31 1.98
C GLY A 53 5.26 3.95 0.95
N GLY A 54 5.77 4.92 0.19
CA GLY A 54 6.87 4.71 -0.75
C GLY A 54 8.20 4.35 -0.07
N ILE A 55 8.52 4.98 1.08
CA ILE A 55 9.70 4.63 1.89
C ILE A 55 9.57 3.19 2.43
N ALA A 56 8.42 2.81 2.98
CA ALA A 56 8.20 1.46 3.46
C ALA A 56 8.28 0.41 2.33
N ASP A 57 7.74 0.71 1.14
CA ASP A 57 7.87 -0.16 -0.05
C ASP A 57 9.34 -0.36 -0.43
N ARG A 58 10.15 0.69 -0.35
CA ARG A 58 11.59 0.62 -0.59
C ARG A 58 12.30 -0.25 0.45
N LEU A 59 11.99 -0.09 1.74
CA LEU A 59 12.59 -0.91 2.80
C LEU A 59 12.28 -2.40 2.61
N LEU A 60 11.05 -2.74 2.22
CA LEU A 60 10.64 -4.12 1.90
C LEU A 60 11.43 -4.67 0.71
N ARG A 61 11.54 -3.90 -0.38
CA ARG A 61 12.33 -4.25 -1.57
C ARG A 61 13.80 -4.49 -1.27
N GLU A 62 14.37 -3.67 -0.38
CA GLU A 62 15.78 -3.77 0.01
C GLU A 62 16.01 -4.84 1.10
N ASN A 63 14.97 -5.61 1.47
CA ASN A 63 14.98 -6.61 2.54
C ASN A 63 15.47 -6.05 3.90
N LEU A 64 15.27 -4.75 4.14
CA LEU A 64 15.62 -4.07 5.39
C LEU A 64 14.51 -4.16 6.44
N THR A 65 13.30 -4.48 6.00
CA THR A 65 12.18 -4.85 6.84
C THR A 65 11.42 -5.97 6.15
N ASP A 66 10.67 -6.71 6.95
CA ASP A 66 9.83 -7.81 6.51
C ASP A 66 8.36 -7.59 6.97
N ARG A 67 8.08 -6.34 7.38
CA ARG A 67 6.81 -5.79 7.85
C ARG A 67 6.52 -4.47 7.13
N GLY A 68 5.26 -4.25 6.74
CA GLY A 68 4.77 -2.98 6.22
C GLY A 68 4.17 -2.11 7.32
N ILE A 69 3.18 -1.29 6.96
CA ILE A 69 2.55 -0.30 7.83
C ILE A 69 1.12 -0.72 8.19
N THR A 70 0.80 -0.66 9.47
CA THR A 70 -0.58 -0.64 9.98
C THR A 70 -1.12 0.79 9.85
N CYS A 71 -2.01 1.01 8.89
CA CYS A 71 -2.57 2.31 8.54
C CYS A 71 -3.82 2.56 9.41
N VAL A 72 -3.87 3.65 10.18
CA VAL A 72 -5.01 3.99 11.03
C VAL A 72 -5.62 5.33 10.60
N GLU A 73 -6.89 5.29 10.21
CA GLU A 73 -7.68 6.47 9.87
C GLU A 73 -8.46 6.96 11.10
N THR A 74 -8.41 8.26 11.37
CA THR A 74 -8.96 8.87 12.60
C THR A 74 -10.07 9.87 12.32
N PHE A 75 -10.40 10.12 11.05
CA PHE A 75 -11.35 11.14 10.64
C PHE A 75 -12.29 10.65 9.54
N ASP A 76 -11.76 10.29 8.36
CA ASP A 76 -12.56 9.87 7.21
C ASP A 76 -12.59 8.34 7.08
N TYR A 77 -13.41 7.70 7.91
CA TYR A 77 -13.46 6.24 7.98
C TYR A 77 -13.88 5.57 6.66
N GLU A 78 -14.57 6.27 5.76
CA GLU A 78 -14.95 5.73 4.45
C GLU A 78 -13.73 5.41 3.58
N ILE A 79 -12.60 6.08 3.80
CA ILE A 79 -11.36 5.79 3.08
C ILE A 79 -10.96 4.32 3.26
N VAL A 80 -11.10 3.78 4.47
CA VAL A 80 -10.75 2.37 4.74
C VAL A 80 -11.62 1.43 3.90
N ASP A 81 -12.93 1.65 3.90
CA ASP A 81 -13.90 0.77 3.26
C ASP A 81 -13.93 0.93 1.72
N ARG A 82 -13.64 2.14 1.20
CA ARG A 82 -13.77 2.47 -0.23
C ARG A 82 -12.46 2.51 -0.99
N ILE A 83 -11.35 2.80 -0.33
CA ILE A 83 -10.04 3.04 -0.97
C ILE A 83 -9.02 1.96 -0.62
N TYR A 84 -9.08 1.36 0.57
CA TYR A 84 -8.09 0.37 1.00
C TYR A 84 -8.60 -1.06 0.82
N GLN A 85 -9.70 -1.42 1.49
CA GLN A 85 -10.24 -2.80 1.47
C GLN A 85 -10.52 -3.35 0.07
N PRO A 86 -11.11 -2.61 -0.90
CA PRO A 86 -11.45 -3.18 -2.20
C PRO A 86 -10.24 -3.55 -3.07
N PHE A 87 -9.05 -3.11 -2.66
CA PHE A 87 -7.80 -3.25 -3.42
C PHE A 87 -6.71 -3.96 -2.61
N ASP A 88 -7.09 -4.74 -1.59
CA ASP A 88 -6.18 -5.45 -0.71
C ASP A 88 -5.10 -4.55 -0.07
N ASN A 89 -5.46 -3.29 0.22
CA ASN A 89 -4.58 -2.23 0.70
C ASN A 89 -3.41 -1.88 -0.25
N LEU A 90 -3.42 -2.34 -1.49
CA LEU A 90 -2.45 -1.95 -2.51
C LEU A 90 -2.74 -0.52 -3.00
N ALA A 91 -1.70 0.21 -3.36
CA ALA A 91 -1.82 1.56 -3.93
C ALA A 91 -1.03 1.71 -5.23
N LEU A 92 -1.61 2.35 -6.25
CA LEU A 92 -0.86 2.74 -7.44
C LEU A 92 -0.20 4.11 -7.21
N ALA A 93 1.12 4.11 -7.05
CA ALA A 93 1.95 5.31 -7.01
C ALA A 93 2.30 5.78 -8.42
N VAL A 94 2.04 7.07 -8.69
CA VAL A 94 2.43 7.73 -9.95
C VAL A 94 3.29 8.94 -9.61
N THR A 95 4.56 8.90 -10.01
CA THR A 95 5.48 10.04 -9.91
C THR A 95 5.55 10.74 -11.25
N LEU A 96 5.19 12.02 -11.28
CA LEU A 96 5.35 12.89 -12.46
C LEU A 96 6.67 13.63 -12.36
N TYR A 97 7.52 13.50 -13.38
CA TYR A 97 8.80 14.20 -13.46
C TYR A 97 8.67 15.52 -14.23
N LYS A 98 9.66 16.40 -14.07
CA LYS A 98 9.70 17.72 -14.72
C LYS A 98 9.64 17.67 -16.25
N ASP A 99 10.09 16.57 -16.84
CA ASP A 99 10.12 16.35 -18.29
C ASP A 99 8.80 15.77 -18.83
N GLY A 100 7.77 15.66 -17.97
CA GLY A 100 6.47 15.10 -18.31
C GLY A 100 6.43 13.57 -18.32
N SER A 101 7.56 12.89 -18.08
CA SER A 101 7.58 11.45 -17.91
C SER A 101 6.93 11.03 -16.59
N GLN A 102 6.42 9.80 -16.55
CA GLN A 102 5.76 9.25 -15.37
C GLN A 102 6.37 7.92 -14.99
N LYS A 103 6.62 7.71 -13.70
CA LYS A 103 6.91 6.39 -13.14
C LYS A 103 5.70 5.88 -12.37
N ARG A 104 5.24 4.68 -12.72
CA ARG A 104 4.06 4.05 -12.13
C ARG A 104 4.46 2.77 -11.43
N ARG A 105 4.03 2.61 -10.18
CA ARG A 105 4.37 1.45 -9.36
C ARG A 105 3.23 1.09 -8.42
N VAL A 106 2.95 -0.20 -8.27
CA VAL A 106 2.10 -0.70 -7.19
C VAL A 106 2.91 -0.78 -5.90
N LEU A 107 2.43 -0.14 -4.85
CA LEU A 107 2.93 -0.24 -3.49
C LEU A 107 2.16 -1.33 -2.73
N GLY A 108 2.89 -2.23 -2.10
CA GLY A 108 2.36 -3.28 -1.21
C GLY A 108 2.70 -3.09 0.26
N SER A 109 3.18 -1.90 0.62
CA SER A 109 3.69 -1.57 1.96
C SER A 109 2.61 -1.17 2.96
N LEU A 110 1.41 -0.84 2.49
CA LEU A 110 0.26 -0.51 3.33
C LEU A 110 -0.43 -1.82 3.68
N SER A 111 -0.03 -2.44 4.79
CA SER A 111 -0.32 -3.85 5.06
C SER A 111 -1.72 -4.10 5.61
N GLU A 112 -2.28 -3.12 6.33
CA GLU A 112 -3.67 -3.12 6.76
C GLU A 112 -4.14 -1.67 6.92
N ALA A 113 -5.45 -1.46 6.83
CA ALA A 113 -6.11 -0.20 7.12
C ALA A 113 -7.22 -0.40 8.14
N LEU A 114 -7.20 0.40 9.21
CA LEU A 114 -8.12 0.34 10.33
C LEU A 114 -8.77 1.71 10.52
N ALA A 115 -10.08 1.73 10.74
CA ALA A 115 -10.80 2.94 11.13
C ALA A 115 -10.81 3.02 12.67
N LEU A 116 -10.21 4.06 13.24
CA LEU A 116 -10.28 4.36 14.67
C LEU A 116 -11.64 4.97 15.00
N ARG A 117 -12.68 4.14 14.99
CA ARG A 117 -14.01 4.55 15.40
C ARG A 117 -14.03 4.72 16.93
N PRO A 118 -14.59 5.81 17.46
CA PRO A 118 -14.89 5.88 18.88
C PRO A 118 -15.75 4.67 19.23
N GLY A 119 -15.36 3.89 20.24
CA GLY A 119 -16.21 2.82 20.73
C GLY A 119 -17.49 3.40 21.31
N ASP A 120 -18.61 2.71 21.16
CA ASP A 120 -19.79 2.96 21.98
C ASP A 120 -19.36 2.76 23.44
N LYS A 121 -19.36 3.85 24.22
CA LYS A 121 -19.25 3.79 25.67
C LYS A 121 -20.61 3.58 26.28
#